data_AF-A0A4U4DZ13-F1
#
_entry.id   AF-A0A4U4DZ13-F1
#
_cell.length_a   1.000
_cell.length_b   1.000
_cell.length_c   1.000
_cell.angle_alpha   90.00
_cell.angle_beta   90.00
_cell.angle_gamma   90.00
#
_symmetry.space_group_name_H-M   'P 1'
#
loop_
_entity.id
_entity.type
_entity.pdbx_description
1 polymer ?
#
loop_
_entity_poly.entity_id
_entity_poly.type
_entity_poly.pdbx_seq_one_letter_code
_entity_poly.pdbx_strand_id
1 'polypeptide(L)'
;MLKISSGILSILFYLVTVIVGPINEEVVFRRILIGDGNKIFSKTLLLIFSSVSFGLIHIHKISELPIAIPYICAGFIFGYIYIRFNNIFSSIAIHVLNNLIGILLLLFIV
;
A
#
# COMPACT_ATOMS: atom_id res chain seq x y z
N MET A 1 -16.51 3.57 -28.58
CA MET A 1 -16.16 3.11 -27.22
C MET A 1 -15.48 1.76 -27.36
N LEU A 2 -14.19 1.64 -27.00
CA LEU A 2 -13.44 0.38 -27.12
C LEU A 2 -14.09 -0.69 -26.22
N LYS A 3 -14.54 -1.81 -26.80
CA LYS A 3 -15.00 -2.98 -26.05
C LYS A 3 -13.77 -3.78 -25.62
N ILE A 4 -13.30 -3.55 -24.40
CA ILE A 4 -12.26 -4.38 -23.76
C ILE A 4 -12.91 -5.69 -23.31
N SER A 5 -12.28 -6.84 -23.59
CA SER A 5 -12.80 -8.13 -23.14
C SER A 5 -12.69 -8.27 -21.61
N SER A 6 -13.60 -9.04 -21.01
CA SER A 6 -13.59 -9.26 -19.55
C SER A 6 -12.27 -9.86 -19.06
N GLY A 7 -11.64 -10.76 -19.83
CA GLY A 7 -10.35 -11.34 -19.49
C GLY A 7 -9.21 -10.31 -19.44
N ILE A 8 -9.18 -9.35 -20.38
CA ILE A 8 -8.18 -8.27 -20.35
C ILE A 8 -8.40 -7.37 -19.14
N LEU A 9 -9.65 -7.07 -18.79
CA LEU A 9 -9.97 -6.25 -17.63
C LEU A 9 -9.49 -6.91 -16.32
N SER A 10 -9.68 -8.22 -16.16
CA SER A 10 -9.19 -8.97 -14.99
C SER A 10 -7.66 -8.94 -14.90
N ILE A 11 -6.95 -9.13 -16.01
CA ILE A 11 -5.48 -9.08 -16.03
C ILE A 11 -4.99 -7.69 -15.58
N LEU A 12 -5.59 -6.62 -16.10
CA LEU A 12 -5.25 -5.26 -15.72
C LEU A 12 -5.54 -5.01 -14.24
N PHE A 13 -6.67 -5.49 -13.73
CA PHE A 13 -7.01 -5.36 -12.31
C PHE A 13 -5.97 -6.02 -11.40
N TYR A 14 -5.54 -7.25 -11.70
CA TYR A 14 -4.52 -7.93 -10.89
C TYR A 14 -3.16 -7.25 -10.99
N LEU A 15 -2.75 -6.82 -12.19
CA LEU A 15 -1.51 -6.09 -12.39
C LEU A 15 -1.48 -4.80 -11.57
N VAL A 16 -2.58 -4.05 -11.57
CA VAL A 16 -2.69 -2.80 -10.81
C VAL A 16 -2.69 -3.09 -9.31
N THR A 17 -3.54 -4.00 -8.84
CA THR A 17 -3.70 -4.26 -7.40
C THR A 17 -2.44 -4.86 -6.78
N VAL A 18 -1.72 -5.74 -7.49
CA VAL A 18 -0.57 -6.47 -6.93
C VAL A 18 0.75 -5.73 -7.15
N ILE A 19 0.92 -4.99 -8.24
CA ILE A 19 2.23 -4.42 -8.61
C ILE A 19 2.17 -2.90 -8.70
N VAL A 20 1.33 -2.33 -9.59
CA VAL A 20 1.40 -0.89 -9.89
C VAL A 20 0.95 -0.03 -8.71
N GLY A 21 -0.14 -0.42 -8.05
CA GLY A 21 -0.68 0.21 -6.84
C GLY A 21 0.36 0.25 -5.72
N PRO A 22 0.87 -0.91 -5.28
CA PRO A 22 1.92 -0.98 -4.27
C PRO A 22 3.16 -0.13 -4.59
N ILE A 23 3.65 -0.13 -5.84
CA ILE A 23 4.78 0.72 -6.23
C ILE A 23 4.44 2.21 -6.06
N ASN A 24 3.28 2.64 -6.55
CA ASN A 24 2.84 4.02 -6.45
C ASN A 24 2.69 4.45 -4.98
N GLU A 25 2.05 3.61 -4.17
CA GLU A 25 1.84 3.87 -2.75
C GLU A 25 3.16 3.95 -1.99
N GLU A 26 4.10 3.04 -2.23
CA GLU A 26 5.40 3.07 -1.55
C GLU A 26 6.24 4.29 -1.97
N VAL A 27 6.13 4.78 -3.20
CA VAL A 27 6.77 6.03 -3.63
C VAL A 27 6.20 7.22 -2.85
N VAL A 28 4.87 7.34 -2.77
CA VAL A 28 4.21 8.46 -2.08
C VAL A 28 4.45 8.40 -0.57
N PHE A 29 4.15 7.28 0.06
CA PHE A 29 4.13 7.16 1.52
C PHE A 29 5.50 6.90 2.13
N ARG A 30 6.44 6.28 1.41
CA ARG A 30 7.81 6.04 1.93
C ARG A 30 8.80 7.01 1.38
N ARG A 31 9.02 7.04 0.07
CA ARG A 31 10.10 7.85 -0.49
C ARG A 31 9.85 9.33 -0.27
N ILE A 32 8.65 9.81 -0.62
CA ILE A 32 8.32 11.23 -0.51
C ILE A 32 8.02 11.57 0.95
N LEU A 33 6.99 10.97 1.56
CA LEU A 33 6.55 11.36 2.90
C LEU A 33 7.60 11.05 3.98
N ILE A 34 8.13 9.83 4.08
CA ILE A 34 9.14 9.49 5.11
C ILE A 34 10.54 9.94 4.67
N GLY A 35 10.97 9.59 3.46
CA GLY A 35 12.34 9.79 2.98
C GLY A 35 12.70 11.27 2.85
N ASP A 36 11.93 12.03 2.08
CA ASP A 36 12.17 13.47 1.93
C ASP A 36 11.71 14.27 3.16
N GLY A 37 10.60 13.87 3.79
CA GLY A 37 10.09 14.52 5.00
C GLY A 37 11.03 14.43 6.20
N ASN A 38 11.91 13.42 6.28
CA ASN A 38 12.86 13.26 7.38
C ASN A 38 13.99 14.31 7.40
N LYS A 39 14.00 15.24 6.42
CA LYS A 39 14.82 16.46 6.46
C LYS A 39 14.25 17.50 7.45
N ILE A 40 12.98 17.39 7.81
CA ILE A 40 12.23 18.39 8.59
C ILE A 40 11.66 17.76 9.89
N PHE A 41 11.14 16.54 9.81
CA PHE A 41 10.49 15.84 10.93
C PHE A 41 11.23 14.56 11.32
N SER A 42 10.95 14.02 12.52
CA SER A 42 11.54 12.75 12.93
C SER A 42 10.94 11.56 12.17
N LYS A 43 11.75 10.53 11.89
CA LYS A 43 11.28 9.28 11.26
C LYS A 43 10.09 8.65 11.99
N THR A 44 10.05 8.73 13.32
CA THR A 44 8.94 8.18 14.13
C THR A 44 7.64 8.92 13.87
N LEU A 45 7.66 10.25 13.84
CA LEU A 45 6.46 11.05 13.55
C LEU A 45 5.96 10.78 12.13
N LEU A 46 6.88 10.74 11.16
CA LEU A 46 6.56 10.45 9.77
C LEU A 46 6.04 9.02 9.59
N LEU A 47 6.56 8.04 10.34
CA LEU A 47 6.05 6.67 10.32
C LEU A 47 4.60 6.62 10.78
N ILE A 48 4.28 7.24 11.92
CA ILE A 48 2.92 7.28 12.46
C ILE A 48 1.98 7.97 11.47
N PHE A 49 2.36 9.16 10.99
CA PHE A 49 1.56 9.92 10.04
C PHE A 49 1.35 9.15 8.73
N SER A 50 2.42 8.60 8.15
CA SER A 50 2.37 7.76 6.95
C SER A 50 1.42 6.57 7.13
N SER A 51 1.47 5.89 8.28
CA SER A 51 0.63 4.71 8.57
C SER A 51 -0.85 5.07 8.69
N VAL A 52 -1.16 6.14 9.43
CA VAL A 52 -2.53 6.62 9.62
C VAL A 52 -3.11 7.09 8.28
N SER A 53 -2.39 7.94 7.54
CA SER A 53 -2.83 8.41 6.23
C SER A 53 -3.02 7.25 5.24
N PHE A 54 -2.11 6.26 5.25
CA PHE A 54 -2.23 5.07 4.41
C PHE A 54 -3.55 4.33 4.70
N GLY A 55 -3.91 4.10 5.96
CA GLY A 55 -5.19 3.45 6.26
C GLY A 55 -6.43 4.29 5.95
N LEU A 56 -6.36 5.60 6.13
CA LEU A 56 -7.49 6.49 5.87
C LEU A 56 -7.79 6.68 4.37
N ILE A 57 -6.81 6.56 3.47
CA ILE A 57 -7.09 6.64 2.02
C ILE A 57 -7.80 5.40 1.47
N HIS A 58 -7.86 4.31 2.25
CA HIS A 58 -8.52 3.06 1.87
C HIS A 58 -9.99 2.97 2.30
N ILE A 59 -10.52 4.01 2.97
CA ILE A 59 -11.93 4.08 3.33
C ILE A 59 -12.65 5.11 2.45
N HIS A 60 -13.86 4.79 2.02
CA HIS A 60 -14.72 5.67 1.22
C HIS A 60 -15.90 6.22 2.03
N LYS A 61 -16.24 5.57 3.13
CA LYS A 61 -17.35 5.96 4.02
C LYS A 61 -16.95 5.85 5.48
N ILE A 62 -17.59 6.65 6.33
CA ILE A 62 -17.36 6.60 7.80
C ILE A 62 -17.70 5.22 8.36
N SER A 63 -18.68 4.51 7.78
CA SER A 63 -19.01 3.14 8.18
C SER A 63 -17.87 2.13 7.97
N GLU A 64 -16.89 2.44 7.13
CA GLU A 64 -15.74 1.59 6.82
C GLU A 64 -14.54 1.89 7.73
N LEU A 65 -14.67 2.80 8.70
CA LEU A 65 -13.60 3.17 9.63
C LEU A 65 -12.93 1.96 10.32
N PRO A 66 -13.65 0.87 10.71
CA PRO A 66 -12.99 -0.32 11.24
C PRO A 66 -12.01 -0.98 10.26
N ILE A 67 -12.25 -0.87 8.95
CA ILE A 67 -11.41 -1.41 7.88
C ILE A 67 -10.11 -0.60 7.75
N ALA A 68 -10.08 0.67 8.19
CA ALA A 68 -8.84 1.44 8.20
C ALA A 68 -7.76 0.79 9.09
N ILE A 69 -8.15 0.12 10.18
CA ILE A 69 -7.20 -0.47 11.16
C ILE A 69 -6.21 -1.44 10.50
N PRO A 70 -6.63 -2.49 9.77
CA PRO A 70 -5.67 -3.38 9.09
C PRO A 70 -4.79 -2.64 8.08
N TYR A 71 -5.31 -1.63 7.37
CA TYR A 71 -4.48 -0.82 6.46
C TYR A 71 -3.48 0.06 7.22
N ILE A 72 -3.83 0.64 8.37
CA ILE A 72 -2.88 1.37 9.23
C ILE A 72 -1.76 0.43 9.68
N CYS A 73 -2.09 -0.79 10.10
CA CYS A 73 -1.11 -1.80 10.48
C CYS A 73 -0.18 -2.16 9.30
N ALA A 74 -0.73 -2.36 8.10
CA ALA A 74 0.06 -2.62 6.91
C ALA A 74 1.00 -1.43 6.58
N GLY A 75 0.46 -0.21 6.59
CA GLY A 75 1.23 1.02 6.39
C GLY A 75 2.37 1.18 7.41
N PHE A 76 2.15 0.78 8.66
CA PHE A 76 3.18 0.77 9.70
C PHE A 76 4.27 -0.26 9.41
N ILE A 77 3.90 -1.49 9.04
CA ILE A 77 4.86 -2.55 8.72
C ILE A 77 5.74 -2.14 7.52
N PHE A 78 5.12 -1.67 6.45
CA PHE A 78 5.84 -1.20 5.25
C PHE A 78 6.72 0.01 5.59
N GLY A 79 6.19 0.99 6.31
CA GLY A 79 6.94 2.15 6.81
C GLY A 79 8.15 1.77 7.65
N TYR A 80 7.99 0.82 8.56
CA TYR A 80 9.06 0.32 9.41
C TYR A 80 10.14 -0.40 8.60
N ILE A 81 9.75 -1.27 7.65
CA ILE A 81 10.69 -1.97 6.76
C ILE A 81 11.49 -0.97 5.91
N TYR A 82 10.84 0.05 5.35
CA TYR A 82 11.53 1.13 4.64
C TYR A 82 12.58 1.82 5.52
N ILE A 83 12.23 2.19 6.76
CA ILE A 83 13.15 2.86 7.69
C ILE A 83 14.30 1.92 8.10
N ARG A 84 14.00 0.64 8.38
CA ARG A 84 14.95 -0.35 8.88
C ARG A 84 16.01 -0.71 7.83
N PHE A 85 15.58 -0.94 6.59
CA PHE A 85 16.47 -1.34 5.50
C PHE A 85 16.96 -0.16 4.65
N ASN A 86 16.46 1.04 4.93
CA ASN A 86 16.82 2.31 4.28
C ASN A 86 16.79 2.25 2.74
N ASN A 87 15.83 1.51 2.18
CA ASN A 87 15.61 1.41 0.75
C ASN A 87 14.13 1.14 0.45
N ILE A 88 13.64 1.62 -0.69
CA ILE A 88 12.24 1.47 -1.09
C ILE A 88 11.92 0.04 -1.59
N PHE A 89 12.91 -0.67 -2.14
CA PHE A 89 12.70 -1.98 -2.76
C PHE A 89 12.26 -3.06 -1.77
N SER A 90 12.83 -3.07 -0.55
CA SER A 90 12.41 -3.99 0.50
C SER A 90 10.94 -3.79 0.89
N SER A 91 10.49 -2.53 0.92
CA SER A 91 9.11 -2.17 1.25
C SER A 91 8.15 -2.49 0.10
N ILE A 92 8.56 -2.21 -1.15
CA ILE A 92 7.80 -2.62 -2.34
C ILE A 92 7.65 -4.14 -2.38
N ALA A 93 8.72 -4.90 -2.16
CA ALA A 93 8.68 -6.35 -2.25
C ALA A 93 7.70 -6.96 -1.24
N ILE A 94 7.71 -6.51 0.02
CA ILE A 94 6.78 -7.01 1.04
C ILE A 94 5.33 -6.59 0.76
N HIS A 95 5.12 -5.39 0.21
CA HIS A 95 3.79 -4.88 -0.12
C HIS A 95 3.20 -5.64 -1.32
N VAL A 96 3.97 -5.83 -2.39
CA VAL A 96 3.59 -6.67 -3.53
C VAL A 96 3.28 -8.09 -3.08
N LEU A 97 4.10 -8.67 -2.20
CA LEU A 97 3.86 -10.00 -1.64
C LEU A 97 2.56 -10.05 -0.83
N ASN A 98 2.31 -9.05 0.01
CA ASN A 98 1.08 -8.94 0.80
C ASN A 98 -0.16 -8.90 -0.10
N ASN A 99 -0.15 -8.07 -1.15
CA ASN A 99 -1.28 -7.96 -2.07
C ASN A 99 -1.44 -9.21 -2.93
N LEU A 100 -0.34 -9.86 -3.32
CA LEU A 100 -0.40 -11.15 -4.02
C LEU A 100 -1.08 -12.21 -3.14
N ILE A 101 -0.68 -12.34 -1.87
CA ILE A 101 -1.31 -13.26 -0.93
C ILE A 101 -2.79 -12.93 -0.76
N GLY A 102 -3.15 -11.65 -0.63
CA GLY A 102 -4.54 -11.21 -0.53
C GLY A 102 -5.39 -11.62 -1.75
N ILE A 103 -4.87 -11.42 -2.96
CA ILE A 103 -5.54 -11.85 -4.20
C ILE A 103 -5.67 -13.37 -4.27
N LEU A 104 -4.61 -14.12 -3.92
CA LEU A 104 -4.68 -15.59 -3.92
C LEU A 104 -5.72 -16.10 -2.94
N LEU A 105 -5.76 -15.57 -1.71
CA LEU A 105 -6.78 -15.94 -0.72
C LEU A 105 -8.19 -15.63 -1.23
N LEU A 106 -8.40 -14.46 -1.85
CA LEU A 106 -9.69 -14.11 -2.43
C LEU A 106 -10.12 -15.13 -3.50
N LEU A 107 -9.20 -15.60 -4.35
CA LEU A 107 -9.47 -16.60 -5.38
C LEU A 107 -9.74 -18.01 -4.85
N PHE A 108 -9.33 -18.34 -3.62
CA PHE A 108 -9.63 -19.63 -2.99
C PHE A 108 -10.93 -19.63 -2.17
N ILE A 109 -11.39 -18.44 -1.76
CA ILE A 109 -12.58 -18.27 -0.93
C ILE A 109 -13.85 -18.07 -1.79
N VAL A 110 -13.69 -17.61 -3.03
CA VAL A 110 -14.77 -17.39 -4.02
C VAL A 110 -14.78 -18.53 -5.03
#